data_AF-A0AAP4X5V4-F1
#
_entry.id   AF-A0AAP4X5V4-F1
#
_cell.length_a   1.000
_cell.length_b   1.000
_cell.length_c   1.000
_cell.angle_alpha   90.00
_cell.angle_beta   90.00
_cell.angle_gamma   90.00
#
_symmetry.space_group_name_H-M   'P 1'
#
loop_
_entity.id
_entity.type
_entity.pdbx_description
1 polymer ?
#
loop_
_entity_poly.entity_id
_entity_poly.type
_entity_poly.pdbx_seq_one_letter_code
_entity_poly.pdbx_strand_id
1 'polypeptide(L)'
;MSLHERFDFLLAQRQVIMSSFECAPKNLIDNTQALFISYKALNEGAALSQSDSQNVCQNDSQSLLLKAKNVTELVSALESEEDYDVQNQLVIIQLFLRLHCQQNSQQQCLLFQRLFDSSVINSAQSFPNLALLASQYLIHPLVLSSDGKTAAQIHQYLLLCIFQGQRLNRKQASERLTTSMTPVTPVTTLYVELLMEVKKAPLKIYENVIELEMVDSILFDFYIASLDEEQLTLILNVMSQDDTLRAKVIEVMGYSGFIKFVPFLAKAMQQPSQTMAAFNALKIILGPLLEQAISLQWQSESDLGKRGEYLQFYSAKLLDRWPAIALNYNQNNTISRMLNGVEVNESSIEFLLTQTSPVHQKIAQLHQYRLHGTISNAIASTADSKLAS
;
A
#
# COMPACT_ATOMS: atom_id res chain seq x y z
N MET A 1 -23.44 -1.29 24.03
CA MET A 1 -22.56 -0.70 23.02
C MET A 1 -23.42 0.07 22.04
N SER A 2 -23.25 1.39 21.94
CA SER A 2 -23.95 2.23 20.96
C SER A 2 -23.54 1.83 19.53
N LEU A 3 -24.28 2.28 18.51
CA LEU A 3 -23.95 1.99 17.12
C LEU A 3 -22.61 2.64 16.70
N HIS A 4 -22.28 3.81 17.26
CA HIS A 4 -21.00 4.50 17.05
C HIS A 4 -19.86 3.74 17.72
N GLU A 5 -20.01 3.36 18.99
CA GLU A 5 -19.01 2.54 19.72
C GLU A 5 -18.75 1.21 19.00
N ARG A 6 -19.80 0.61 18.41
CA ARG A 6 -19.65 -0.59 17.59
C ARG A 6 -18.82 -0.34 16.34
N PHE A 7 -19.05 0.78 15.66
CA PHE A 7 -18.32 1.15 14.47
C PHE A 7 -16.83 1.40 14.78
N ASP A 8 -16.56 2.15 15.84
CA ASP A 8 -15.20 2.45 16.30
C ASP A 8 -14.46 1.17 16.73
N PHE A 9 -15.15 0.25 17.42
CA PHE A 9 -14.60 -1.07 17.75
C PHE A 9 -14.24 -1.87 16.49
N LEU A 10 -15.08 -1.84 15.46
CA LEU A 10 -14.82 -2.55 14.20
C LEU A 10 -13.66 -1.92 13.41
N LEU A 11 -13.45 -0.61 13.50
CA LEU A 11 -12.28 0.08 12.94
C LEU A 11 -11.00 -0.33 13.67
N ALA A 12 -11.01 -0.37 15.02
CA ALA A 12 -9.88 -0.87 15.79
C ALA A 12 -9.55 -2.34 15.44
N GLN A 13 -10.59 -3.17 15.28
CA GLN A 13 -10.43 -4.55 14.82
C GLN A 13 -9.82 -4.61 13.42
N ARG A 14 -10.21 -3.71 12.50
CA ARG A 14 -9.65 -3.63 11.15
C ARG A 14 -8.15 -3.39 11.17
N GLN A 15 -7.67 -2.51 12.04
CA GLN A 15 -6.24 -2.21 12.17
C GLN A 15 -5.44 -3.48 12.55
N VAL A 16 -5.92 -4.25 13.53
CA VAL A 16 -5.29 -5.51 13.96
C VAL A 16 -5.30 -6.56 12.84
N ILE A 17 -6.42 -6.68 12.11
CA ILE A 17 -6.53 -7.62 10.98
C ILE A 17 -5.50 -7.29 9.89
N MET A 18 -5.37 -6.00 9.56
CA MET A 18 -4.47 -5.55 8.49
C MET A 18 -2.98 -5.75 8.81
N SER A 19 -2.60 -5.82 10.09
CA SER A 19 -1.21 -6.01 10.53
C SER A 19 -0.81 -7.46 10.82
N SER A 20 -1.74 -8.42 10.73
CA SER A 20 -1.50 -9.80 11.16
C SER A 20 -1.32 -10.78 10.00
N PHE A 21 -0.28 -11.61 10.09
CA PHE A 21 -0.07 -12.77 9.21
C PHE A 21 -1.05 -13.92 9.48
N GLU A 22 -1.61 -13.97 10.68
CA GLU A 22 -2.47 -15.08 11.14
C GLU A 22 -3.95 -14.84 10.79
N CYS A 23 -4.30 -13.64 10.36
CA CYS A 23 -5.66 -13.34 9.93
C CYS A 23 -5.97 -13.98 8.58
N ALA A 24 -7.02 -14.79 8.54
CA ALA A 24 -7.53 -15.34 7.30
C ALA A 24 -8.20 -14.23 6.45
N PRO A 25 -8.21 -14.37 5.11
CA PRO A 25 -8.92 -13.42 4.23
C PRO A 25 -10.39 -13.21 4.65
N LYS A 26 -11.02 -14.28 5.14
CA LYS A 26 -12.41 -14.24 5.63
C LYS A 26 -12.61 -13.24 6.77
N ASN A 27 -11.65 -13.08 7.68
CA ASN A 27 -11.76 -12.11 8.77
C ASN A 27 -11.88 -10.68 8.24
N LEU A 28 -11.13 -10.36 7.18
CA LEU A 28 -11.20 -9.07 6.50
C LEU A 28 -12.56 -8.85 5.85
N ILE A 29 -13.09 -9.88 5.18
CA ILE A 29 -14.40 -9.84 4.52
C ILE A 29 -15.52 -9.63 5.54
N ASP A 30 -15.52 -10.43 6.61
CA ASP A 30 -16.53 -10.38 7.68
C ASP A 30 -16.51 -9.01 8.39
N ASN A 31 -15.31 -8.50 8.71
CA ASN A 31 -15.14 -7.16 9.28
C ASN A 31 -15.61 -6.06 8.32
N THR A 32 -15.27 -6.13 7.03
CA THR A 32 -15.74 -5.17 6.01
C THR A 32 -17.28 -5.17 5.91
N GLN A 33 -17.90 -6.35 5.96
CA GLN A 33 -19.36 -6.47 5.92
C GLN A 33 -20.01 -5.89 7.18
N ALA A 34 -19.44 -6.17 8.36
CA ALA A 34 -19.93 -5.61 9.62
C ALA A 34 -19.81 -4.08 9.64
N LEU A 35 -18.67 -3.53 9.21
CA LEU A 35 -18.46 -2.09 9.05
C LEU A 35 -19.48 -1.47 8.10
N PHE A 36 -19.73 -2.11 6.95
CA PHE A 36 -20.70 -1.62 5.98
C PHE A 36 -22.14 -1.57 6.53
N ILE A 37 -22.55 -2.62 7.25
CA ILE A 37 -23.89 -2.66 7.88
C ILE A 37 -24.01 -1.57 8.94
N SER A 38 -23.00 -1.41 9.80
CA SER A 38 -22.98 -0.36 10.83
C SER A 38 -22.98 1.04 10.23
N TYR A 39 -22.15 1.29 9.20
CA TYR A 39 -22.10 2.55 8.47
C TYR A 39 -23.46 2.90 7.84
N LYS A 40 -24.08 1.94 7.15
CA LYS A 40 -25.41 2.12 6.55
C LYS A 40 -26.47 2.48 7.60
N ALA A 41 -26.48 1.78 8.74
CA ALA A 41 -27.43 2.05 9.82
C ALA A 41 -27.22 3.44 10.47
N LEU A 42 -25.97 3.91 10.59
CA LEU A 42 -25.65 5.26 11.06
C LEU A 42 -26.14 6.33 10.08
N ASN A 43 -25.92 6.10 8.78
CA ASN A 43 -26.34 7.00 7.72
C ASN A 43 -27.88 7.10 7.62
N GLU A 44 -28.60 5.97 7.81
CA GLU A 44 -30.06 5.91 7.83
C GLU A 44 -30.68 6.47 9.12
N GLY A 45 -30.08 6.20 10.29
CA GLY A 45 -30.54 6.73 11.59
C GLY A 45 -30.47 8.27 11.65
N ALA A 46 -29.53 8.88 10.92
CA ALA A 46 -29.46 10.32 10.73
C ALA A 46 -30.62 10.90 9.90
N ALA A 47 -31.30 10.09 9.07
CA ALA A 47 -32.45 10.55 8.29
C ALA A 47 -33.74 10.63 9.13
N LEU A 48 -33.89 9.74 10.12
CA LEU A 48 -35.06 9.72 11.02
C LEU A 48 -35.02 10.83 12.08
N SER A 49 -33.83 11.25 12.49
CA SER A 49 -33.63 12.35 13.46
C SER A 49 -33.82 13.74 12.84
N GLN A 50 -33.86 13.87 11.51
CA GLN A 50 -34.16 15.13 10.82
C GLN A 50 -35.66 15.38 10.62
N SER A 51 -36.52 14.35 10.67
CA SER A 51 -37.97 14.51 10.51
C SER A 51 -38.71 14.93 11.79
N ASP A 52 -38.12 14.72 12.96
CA ASP A 52 -38.72 15.02 14.27
C ASP A 52 -38.02 16.20 14.96
N SER A 53 -38.04 17.37 14.32
CA SER A 53 -37.55 18.62 14.93
C SER A 53 -38.62 19.26 15.81
N GLN A 54 -38.89 18.66 16.98
CA GLN A 54 -39.48 19.33 18.15
C GLN A 54 -39.38 18.43 19.40
N ASN A 55 -38.16 18.29 19.97
CA ASN A 55 -37.89 18.27 21.42
C ASN A 55 -36.47 17.72 21.75
N VAL A 56 -35.55 18.67 21.96
CA VAL A 56 -34.56 18.79 23.05
C VAL A 56 -33.81 17.55 23.59
N CYS A 57 -32.47 17.70 23.58
CA CYS A 57 -31.45 17.09 24.45
C CYS A 57 -31.15 15.59 24.31
N GLN A 58 -30.31 15.23 23.33
CA GLN A 58 -29.22 14.27 23.56
C GLN A 58 -27.95 14.79 22.86
N ASN A 59 -26.80 14.65 23.51
CA ASN A 59 -25.47 15.00 23.02
C ASN A 59 -25.09 14.12 21.80
N ASP A 60 -25.70 14.36 20.65
CA ASP A 60 -25.32 13.71 19.40
C ASP A 60 -24.12 14.45 18.79
N SER A 61 -22.97 14.35 19.44
CA SER A 61 -21.66 14.46 18.80
C SER A 61 -21.49 13.25 17.86
N GLN A 62 -22.33 13.19 16.84
CA GLN A 62 -22.32 12.17 15.80
C GLN A 62 -21.59 12.75 14.60
N SER A 63 -20.48 12.11 14.23
CA SER A 63 -19.61 12.52 13.13
C SER A 63 -20.39 12.78 11.83
N LEU A 64 -20.22 13.98 11.27
CA LEU A 64 -20.67 14.41 9.95
C LEU A 64 -20.15 13.49 8.86
N LEU A 65 -18.93 12.96 9.03
CA LEU A 65 -18.31 12.03 8.09
C LEU A 65 -19.15 10.76 7.89
N LEU A 66 -19.72 10.21 8.96
CA LEU A 66 -20.57 9.02 8.89
C LEU A 66 -21.97 9.30 8.34
N LYS A 67 -22.39 10.57 8.34
CA LYS A 67 -23.70 11.03 7.86
C LYS A 67 -23.71 11.52 6.42
N ALA A 68 -22.55 11.66 5.80
CA ALA A 68 -22.42 12.16 4.45
C ALA A 68 -23.22 11.29 3.45
N LYS A 69 -24.08 11.93 2.65
CA LYS A 69 -24.95 11.27 1.66
C LYS A 69 -24.49 11.49 0.22
N ASN A 70 -23.61 12.46 0.01
CA ASN A 70 -23.06 12.79 -1.29
C ASN A 70 -21.58 13.21 -1.18
N VAL A 71 -20.92 13.28 -2.34
CA VAL A 71 -19.49 13.57 -2.44
C VAL A 71 -19.13 14.93 -1.82
N THR A 72 -20.00 15.94 -1.94
CA THR A 72 -19.75 17.26 -1.37
C THR A 72 -19.75 17.20 0.16
N GLU A 73 -20.76 16.57 0.74
CA GLU A 73 -20.86 16.41 2.20
C GLU A 73 -19.68 15.62 2.77
N LEU A 74 -19.27 14.53 2.09
CA LEU A 74 -18.14 13.71 2.55
C LEU A 74 -16.84 14.51 2.56
N VAL A 75 -16.55 15.23 1.47
CA VAL A 75 -15.34 16.05 1.37
C VAL A 75 -15.37 17.14 2.44
N SER A 76 -16.46 17.90 2.57
CA SER A 76 -16.57 18.92 3.61
C SER A 76 -16.39 18.36 5.02
N ALA A 77 -16.92 17.17 5.31
CA ALA A 77 -16.75 16.52 6.61
C ALA A 77 -15.30 16.10 6.87
N LEU A 78 -14.60 15.56 5.87
CA LEU A 78 -13.16 15.25 5.95
C LEU A 78 -12.30 16.49 6.20
N GLU A 79 -12.75 17.66 5.73
CA GLU A 79 -12.04 18.93 5.93
C GLU A 79 -12.28 19.54 7.31
N SER A 80 -13.41 19.22 7.96
CA SER A 80 -13.82 19.82 9.22
C SER A 80 -13.66 18.93 10.45
N GLU A 81 -13.61 17.60 10.30
CA GLU A 81 -13.58 16.65 11.42
C GLU A 81 -12.21 15.97 11.56
N GLU A 82 -11.67 15.98 12.78
CA GLU A 82 -10.40 15.32 13.13
C GLU A 82 -10.60 14.02 13.95
N ASP A 83 -11.85 13.58 14.14
CA ASP A 83 -12.20 12.46 15.04
C ASP A 83 -11.62 11.11 14.59
N TYR A 84 -11.32 10.97 13.30
CA TYR A 84 -10.77 9.75 12.71
C TYR A 84 -9.37 9.96 12.19
N ASP A 85 -8.47 9.03 12.52
CA ASP A 85 -7.16 8.95 11.88
C ASP A 85 -7.28 8.68 10.36
N VAL A 86 -6.19 8.94 9.64
CA VAL A 86 -6.13 8.79 8.18
C VAL A 86 -6.51 7.39 7.70
N GLN A 87 -6.13 6.33 8.43
CA GLN A 87 -6.44 4.96 8.02
C GLN A 87 -7.94 4.68 8.11
N ASN A 88 -8.57 5.15 9.19
CA ASN A 88 -10.00 5.03 9.42
C ASN A 88 -10.80 5.90 8.44
N GLN A 89 -10.33 7.10 8.13
CA GLN A 89 -10.92 7.95 7.08
C GLN A 89 -10.95 7.22 5.73
N LEU A 90 -9.88 6.53 5.34
CA LEU A 90 -9.83 5.76 4.09
C LEU A 90 -10.81 4.58 4.08
N VAL A 91 -10.97 3.90 5.22
CA VAL A 91 -12.01 2.87 5.38
C VAL A 91 -13.39 3.49 5.21
N ILE A 92 -13.66 4.65 5.81
CA ILE A 92 -14.93 5.34 5.67
C ILE A 92 -15.19 5.77 4.22
N ILE A 93 -14.18 6.27 3.50
CA ILE A 93 -14.26 6.57 2.07
C ILE A 93 -14.63 5.30 1.27
N GLN A 94 -14.02 4.16 1.56
CA GLN A 94 -14.37 2.87 0.93
C GLN A 94 -15.84 2.48 1.18
N LEU A 95 -16.32 2.65 2.41
CA LEU A 95 -17.71 2.36 2.77
C LEU A 95 -18.69 3.32 2.09
N PHE A 96 -18.36 4.61 2.03
CA PHE A 96 -19.11 5.62 1.30
C PHE A 96 -19.21 5.28 -0.19
N LEU A 97 -18.07 4.98 -0.83
CA LEU A 97 -18.02 4.56 -2.23
C LEU A 97 -18.90 3.35 -2.50
N ARG A 98 -18.89 2.37 -1.57
CA ARG A 98 -19.74 1.17 -1.67
C ARG A 98 -21.21 1.46 -1.45
N LEU A 99 -21.58 2.39 -0.57
CA LEU A 99 -22.98 2.69 -0.25
C LEU A 99 -23.62 3.60 -1.31
N HIS A 100 -22.92 4.65 -1.72
CA HIS A 100 -23.48 5.74 -2.52
C HIS A 100 -22.97 5.76 -3.97
N CYS A 101 -21.83 5.13 -4.27
CA CYS A 101 -21.18 5.27 -5.58
C CYS A 101 -20.85 3.94 -6.28
N GLN A 102 -21.30 2.77 -5.78
CA GLN A 102 -20.80 1.45 -6.21
C GLN A 102 -20.82 1.22 -7.73
N GLN A 103 -21.85 1.74 -8.41
CA GLN A 103 -22.02 1.60 -9.86
C GLN A 103 -21.96 2.95 -10.61
N ASN A 104 -21.63 4.03 -9.92
CA ASN A 104 -21.59 5.37 -10.51
C ASN A 104 -20.14 5.84 -10.67
N SER A 105 -19.51 5.43 -11.77
CA SER A 105 -18.12 5.80 -12.08
C SER A 105 -17.89 7.31 -12.11
N GLN A 106 -18.89 8.10 -12.54
CA GLN A 106 -18.78 9.57 -12.53
C GLN A 106 -18.65 10.12 -11.11
N GLN A 107 -19.44 9.60 -10.16
CA GLN A 107 -19.35 10.01 -8.75
C GLN A 107 -18.07 9.51 -8.09
N GLN A 108 -17.60 8.31 -8.45
CA GLN A 108 -16.29 7.81 -8.01
C GLN A 108 -15.16 8.74 -8.47
N CYS A 109 -15.14 9.09 -9.75
CA CYS A 109 -14.15 10.04 -10.30
C CYS A 109 -14.25 11.42 -9.64
N LEU A 110 -15.46 11.96 -9.47
CA LEU A 110 -15.68 13.25 -8.83
C LEU A 110 -15.14 13.27 -7.40
N LEU A 111 -15.35 12.19 -6.64
CA LEU A 111 -14.82 12.07 -5.28
C LEU A 111 -13.31 12.14 -5.27
N PHE A 112 -12.63 11.24 -5.99
CA PHE A 112 -11.17 11.21 -5.98
C PHE A 112 -10.55 12.50 -6.56
N GLN A 113 -11.18 13.11 -7.57
CA GLN A 113 -10.76 14.41 -8.07
C GLN A 113 -10.82 15.47 -6.97
N ARG A 114 -11.92 15.57 -6.22
CA ARG A 114 -12.04 16.52 -5.12
C ARG A 114 -11.09 16.23 -3.97
N LEU A 115 -10.89 14.96 -3.61
CA LEU A 115 -9.95 14.59 -2.56
C LEU A 115 -8.50 14.91 -2.96
N PHE A 116 -8.12 14.68 -4.21
CA PHE A 116 -6.82 15.08 -4.75
C PHE A 116 -6.67 16.60 -4.89
N ASP A 117 -7.77 17.33 -5.06
CA ASP A 117 -7.79 18.79 -5.16
C ASP A 117 -7.87 19.50 -3.80
N SER A 118 -8.24 18.79 -2.73
CA SER A 118 -8.33 19.35 -1.39
C SER A 118 -6.94 19.68 -0.84
N SER A 119 -6.83 20.84 -0.20
CA SER A 119 -5.60 21.29 0.50
C SER A 119 -5.59 20.87 1.97
N VAL A 120 -6.71 20.36 2.49
CA VAL A 120 -6.92 20.13 3.93
C VAL A 120 -6.62 18.69 4.32
N ILE A 121 -6.83 17.73 3.42
CA ILE A 121 -6.48 16.33 3.65
C ILE A 121 -4.96 16.26 3.84
N ASN A 122 -4.51 15.89 5.05
CA ASN A 122 -3.10 15.91 5.42
C ASN A 122 -2.29 15.07 4.44
N SER A 123 -1.58 15.80 3.61
CA SER A 123 -1.07 15.34 2.35
C SER A 123 0.01 14.29 2.52
N ALA A 124 0.95 14.55 3.41
CA ALA A 124 2.09 13.68 3.62
C ALA A 124 1.71 12.26 4.11
N GLN A 125 0.66 12.11 4.90
CA GLN A 125 0.30 10.83 5.54
C GLN A 125 -0.77 10.02 4.78
N SER A 126 -1.65 10.70 4.02
CA SER A 126 -2.82 10.08 3.38
C SER A 126 -2.62 9.73 1.89
N PHE A 127 -1.70 10.42 1.21
CA PHE A 127 -1.54 10.36 -0.24
C PHE A 127 -1.22 8.99 -0.83
N PRO A 128 -0.21 8.25 -0.33
CA PRO A 128 0.04 6.85 -0.69
C PRO A 128 -1.22 6.00 -0.75
N ASN A 129 -1.99 6.02 0.33
CA ASN A 129 -3.09 5.10 0.52
C ASN A 129 -4.36 5.56 -0.20
N LEU A 130 -4.55 6.87 -0.39
CA LEU A 130 -5.63 7.41 -1.21
C LEU A 130 -5.40 7.13 -2.70
N ALA A 131 -4.18 7.32 -3.21
CA ALA A 131 -3.83 6.97 -4.58
C ALA A 131 -3.94 5.46 -4.81
N LEU A 132 -3.51 4.66 -3.84
CA LEU A 132 -3.68 3.20 -3.85
C LEU A 132 -5.16 2.82 -3.93
N LEU A 133 -6.00 3.40 -3.08
CA LEU A 133 -7.44 3.18 -3.10
C LEU A 133 -8.05 3.57 -4.44
N ALA A 134 -7.73 4.75 -4.96
CA ALA A 134 -8.19 5.25 -6.25
C ALA A 134 -7.81 4.29 -7.40
N SER A 135 -6.62 3.67 -7.35
CA SER A 135 -6.18 2.72 -8.38
C SER A 135 -7.06 1.46 -8.51
N GLN A 136 -7.82 1.13 -7.47
CA GLN A 136 -8.73 -0.03 -7.45
C GLN A 136 -10.07 0.25 -8.16
N TYR A 137 -10.34 1.52 -8.50
CA TYR A 137 -11.54 1.93 -9.23
C TYR A 137 -11.16 2.25 -10.68
N LEU A 138 -12.13 2.06 -11.61
CA LEU A 138 -11.97 2.37 -13.03
C LEU A 138 -12.00 3.89 -13.28
N ILE A 139 -11.04 4.60 -12.70
CA ILE A 139 -10.83 6.02 -12.90
C ILE A 139 -10.05 6.16 -14.21
N HIS A 140 -10.78 6.26 -15.32
CA HIS A 140 -10.22 6.61 -16.63
C HIS A 140 -9.43 7.93 -16.54
N PRO A 141 -8.36 8.07 -17.34
CA PRO A 141 -7.15 8.78 -16.93
C PRO A 141 -7.48 10.20 -16.49
N LEU A 142 -7.24 10.45 -15.21
CA LEU A 142 -7.20 11.79 -14.64
C LEU A 142 -6.23 12.62 -15.49
N VAL A 143 -6.77 13.63 -16.17
CA VAL A 143 -5.98 14.50 -17.04
C VAL A 143 -5.11 15.37 -16.15
N LEU A 144 -3.79 15.18 -16.27
CA LEU A 144 -2.79 15.94 -15.55
C LEU A 144 -2.72 17.37 -16.11
N SER A 145 -3.46 18.28 -15.50
CA SER A 145 -3.11 19.70 -15.56
C SER A 145 -2.38 20.05 -14.27
N SER A 146 -1.13 20.50 -14.37
CA SER A 146 -0.45 21.10 -13.21
C SER A 146 -0.92 22.50 -12.89
N ASP A 147 -1.68 23.12 -13.78
CA ASP A 147 -2.03 24.52 -13.64
C ASP A 147 -2.86 24.74 -12.37
N GLY A 148 -2.30 25.52 -11.45
CA GLY A 148 -2.91 25.81 -10.16
C GLY A 148 -2.86 24.68 -9.13
N LYS A 149 -2.07 23.61 -9.36
CA LYS A 149 -1.89 22.51 -8.40
C LYS A 149 -0.65 22.70 -7.54
N THR A 150 -0.74 22.27 -6.28
CA THR A 150 0.44 22.23 -5.39
C THR A 150 1.32 21.02 -5.71
N ALA A 151 2.60 21.05 -5.30
CA ALA A 151 3.51 19.92 -5.47
C ALA A 151 2.94 18.62 -4.87
N ALA A 152 2.35 18.74 -3.68
CA ALA A 152 1.66 17.66 -2.98
C ALA A 152 0.57 17.00 -3.83
N GLN A 153 -0.29 17.79 -4.47
CA GLN A 153 -1.35 17.30 -5.35
C GLN A 153 -0.77 16.60 -6.59
N ILE A 154 0.28 17.19 -7.17
CA ILE A 154 1.02 16.59 -8.28
C ILE A 154 1.56 15.20 -7.90
N HIS A 155 2.15 15.04 -6.71
CA HIS A 155 2.68 13.76 -6.23
C HIS A 155 1.60 12.68 -6.10
N GLN A 156 0.39 13.03 -5.66
CA GLN A 156 -0.73 12.09 -5.58
C GLN A 156 -1.11 11.51 -6.93
N TYR A 157 -1.21 12.36 -7.96
CA TYR A 157 -1.54 11.88 -9.29
C TYR A 157 -0.44 11.01 -9.87
N LEU A 158 0.83 11.38 -9.64
CA LEU A 158 1.96 10.56 -10.06
C LEU A 158 1.94 9.18 -9.37
N LEU A 159 1.64 9.11 -8.07
CA LEU A 159 1.42 7.85 -7.36
C LEU A 159 0.29 7.02 -7.98
N LEU A 160 -0.85 7.65 -8.29
CA LEU A 160 -1.96 6.96 -8.95
C LEU A 160 -1.50 6.37 -10.29
N CYS A 161 -0.77 7.14 -11.11
CA CYS A 161 -0.21 6.65 -12.37
C CYS A 161 0.70 5.43 -12.14
N ILE A 162 1.56 5.46 -11.10
CA ILE A 162 2.44 4.34 -10.74
C ILE A 162 1.61 3.09 -10.44
N PHE A 163 0.60 3.21 -9.58
CA PHE A 163 -0.29 2.11 -9.18
C PHE A 163 -1.21 1.63 -10.31
N GLN A 164 -1.61 2.49 -11.23
CA GLN A 164 -2.32 2.05 -12.44
C GLN A 164 -1.39 1.37 -13.46
N GLY A 165 -0.11 1.14 -13.13
CA GLY A 165 0.85 0.50 -14.02
C GLY A 165 1.26 1.37 -15.19
N GLN A 166 0.92 2.66 -15.20
CA GLN A 166 1.33 3.58 -16.27
C GLN A 166 2.83 3.76 -16.22
N ARG A 167 3.50 3.59 -17.36
CA ARG A 167 4.95 3.85 -17.51
C ARG A 167 5.19 4.92 -18.55
N LEU A 168 6.21 5.73 -18.30
CA LEU A 168 6.64 6.81 -19.19
C LEU A 168 7.88 6.36 -19.95
N ASN A 169 7.90 6.66 -21.25
CA ASN A 169 9.14 6.67 -22.00
C ASN A 169 9.92 7.97 -21.74
N ARG A 170 11.18 8.02 -22.17
CA ARG A 170 12.07 9.17 -21.90
C ARG A 170 11.55 10.49 -22.47
N LYS A 171 10.91 10.45 -23.65
CA LYS A 171 10.35 11.63 -24.31
C LYS A 171 9.17 12.20 -23.51
N GLN A 172 8.23 11.32 -23.11
CA GLN A 172 7.08 11.68 -22.28
C GLN A 172 7.50 12.22 -20.91
N ALA A 173 8.53 11.64 -20.29
CA ALA A 173 9.05 12.13 -19.01
C ALA A 173 9.69 13.52 -19.13
N SER A 174 10.48 13.76 -20.19
CA SER A 174 11.06 15.09 -20.44
C SER A 174 9.99 16.14 -20.72
N GLU A 175 8.97 15.80 -21.50
CA GLU A 175 7.84 16.70 -21.76
C GLU A 175 7.13 17.04 -20.45
N ARG A 176 6.78 16.04 -19.63
CA ARG A 176 6.09 16.28 -18.35
C ARG A 176 6.85 17.16 -17.37
N LEU A 177 8.17 16.98 -17.28
CA LEU A 177 9.02 17.79 -16.40
C LEU A 177 9.21 19.23 -16.91
N THR A 178 9.05 19.48 -18.21
CA THR A 178 9.38 20.78 -18.82
C THR A 178 8.16 21.62 -19.18
N THR A 179 7.02 21.02 -19.51
CA THR A 179 5.84 21.75 -20.03
C THR A 179 4.58 21.64 -19.18
N SER A 180 4.48 20.67 -18.26
CA SER A 180 3.19 20.35 -17.61
C SER A 180 3.23 20.12 -16.11
N MET A 181 4.33 20.42 -15.40
CA MET A 181 4.44 20.25 -13.94
C MET A 181 5.17 21.41 -13.28
N THR A 182 4.48 22.52 -13.03
CA THR A 182 4.98 23.57 -12.13
C THR A 182 4.28 23.46 -10.77
N PRO A 183 5.02 23.44 -9.63
CA PRO A 183 6.47 23.49 -9.48
C PRO A 183 7.18 22.13 -9.64
N VAL A 184 8.30 22.11 -10.37
CA VAL A 184 9.20 20.95 -10.41
C VAL A 184 10.03 20.94 -9.12
N THR A 185 9.68 20.06 -8.18
CA THR A 185 10.46 19.83 -6.96
C THR A 185 11.34 18.59 -7.11
N PRO A 186 12.40 18.41 -6.29
CA PRO A 186 13.20 17.19 -6.28
C PRO A 186 12.35 15.92 -6.08
N VAL A 187 11.34 16.00 -5.22
CA VAL A 187 10.37 14.93 -4.99
C VAL A 187 9.57 14.64 -6.27
N THR A 188 9.09 15.65 -6.99
CA THR A 188 8.40 15.47 -8.28
C THR A 188 9.29 14.74 -9.29
N THR A 189 10.57 15.12 -9.37
CA THR A 189 11.54 14.46 -10.24
C THR A 189 11.70 12.99 -9.88
N LEU A 190 11.81 12.65 -8.58
CA LEU A 190 11.91 11.28 -8.11
C LEU A 190 10.68 10.43 -8.51
N TYR A 191 9.46 10.96 -8.35
CA TYR A 191 8.24 10.29 -8.80
C TYR A 191 8.25 10.02 -10.31
N VAL A 192 8.69 11.00 -11.11
CA VAL A 192 8.81 10.83 -12.57
C VAL A 192 9.88 9.80 -12.92
N GLU A 193 11.03 9.79 -12.24
CA GLU A 193 12.07 8.79 -12.43
C GLU A 193 11.58 7.37 -12.13
N LEU A 194 10.68 7.20 -11.17
CA LEU A 194 10.09 5.90 -10.84
C LEU A 194 9.01 5.43 -11.81
N LEU A 195 8.35 6.36 -12.51
CA LEU A 195 7.46 6.07 -13.64
C LEU A 195 8.21 5.64 -14.90
N MET A 196 9.52 5.87 -14.98
CA MET A 196 10.32 5.45 -16.11
C MET A 196 10.33 3.93 -16.23
N GLU A 197 10.15 3.45 -17.45
CA GLU A 197 10.22 2.02 -17.76
C GLU A 197 11.59 1.41 -17.39
N VAL A 198 12.68 2.12 -17.69
CA VAL A 198 14.05 1.67 -17.43
C VAL A 198 14.74 2.58 -16.43
N LYS A 199 15.13 1.99 -15.28
CA LYS A 199 15.88 2.66 -14.23
C LYS A 199 17.37 2.56 -14.50
N LYS A 200 17.94 3.54 -15.21
CA LYS A 200 19.36 3.50 -15.64
C LYS A 200 20.37 3.75 -14.52
N ALA A 201 19.95 4.35 -13.40
CA ALA A 201 20.83 4.72 -12.30
C ALA A 201 20.16 4.43 -10.94
N PRO A 202 20.01 3.15 -10.55
CA PRO A 202 19.33 2.77 -9.32
C PRO A 202 19.96 3.42 -8.07
N LEU A 203 21.29 3.42 -7.95
CA LEU A 203 21.96 4.07 -6.82
C LEU A 203 21.61 5.56 -6.67
N LYS A 204 21.54 6.29 -7.78
CA LYS A 204 21.17 7.72 -7.76
C LYS A 204 19.73 7.94 -7.28
N ILE A 205 18.81 7.06 -7.68
CA ILE A 205 17.42 7.09 -7.19
C ILE A 205 17.39 6.84 -5.67
N TYR A 206 18.17 5.87 -5.20
CA TYR A 206 18.31 5.61 -3.76
C TYR A 206 18.92 6.79 -2.99
N GLU A 207 20.00 7.40 -3.50
CA GLU A 207 20.60 8.61 -2.91
C GLU A 207 19.56 9.72 -2.76
N ASN A 208 18.77 10.00 -3.82
CA ASN A 208 17.67 10.95 -3.77
C ASN A 208 16.62 10.60 -2.72
N VAL A 209 16.28 9.31 -2.54
CA VAL A 209 15.32 8.88 -1.50
C VAL A 209 15.83 9.19 -0.10
N ILE A 210 17.12 8.97 0.15
CA ILE A 210 17.74 9.27 1.45
C ILE A 210 17.80 10.78 1.68
N GLU A 211 18.26 11.55 0.69
CA GLU A 211 18.33 13.02 0.78
C GLU A 211 16.97 13.67 1.03
N LEU A 212 15.88 13.04 0.55
CA LEU A 212 14.51 13.51 0.72
C LEU A 212 13.78 12.88 1.92
N GLU A 213 14.46 12.09 2.75
CA GLU A 213 13.89 11.41 3.93
C GLU A 213 12.68 10.50 3.59
N MET A 214 12.68 9.89 2.39
CA MET A 214 11.55 9.12 1.88
C MET A 214 11.68 7.60 2.07
N VAL A 215 12.61 7.15 2.92
CA VAL A 215 12.96 5.72 3.07
C VAL A 215 11.79 4.86 3.59
N ASP A 216 10.90 5.44 4.39
CA ASP A 216 9.72 4.75 4.94
C ASP A 216 8.45 4.95 4.09
N SER A 217 8.59 5.56 2.91
CA SER A 217 7.46 5.82 2.03
C SER A 217 7.05 4.57 1.21
N ILE A 218 5.77 4.49 0.84
CA ILE A 218 5.29 3.46 -0.11
C ILE A 218 6.02 3.54 -1.46
N LEU A 219 6.51 4.74 -1.80
CA LEU A 219 7.23 4.98 -3.04
C LEU A 219 8.54 4.21 -3.05
N PHE A 220 9.24 4.19 -1.91
CA PHE A 220 10.44 3.40 -1.73
C PHE A 220 10.13 1.90 -1.75
N ASP A 221 9.07 1.44 -1.08
CA ASP A 221 8.66 0.03 -1.11
C ASP A 221 8.36 -0.45 -2.55
N PHE A 222 7.66 0.38 -3.34
CA PHE A 222 7.42 0.12 -4.76
C PHE A 222 8.73 0.10 -5.57
N TYR A 223 9.60 1.08 -5.34
CA TYR A 223 10.90 1.14 -5.99
C TYR A 223 11.68 -0.16 -5.76
N ILE A 224 11.80 -0.62 -4.52
CA ILE A 224 12.44 -1.88 -4.13
C ILE A 224 11.83 -3.08 -4.84
N ALA A 225 10.49 -3.22 -4.82
CA ALA A 225 9.83 -4.33 -5.48
C ALA A 225 10.13 -4.36 -6.99
N SER A 226 10.30 -3.19 -7.61
CA SER A 226 10.50 -3.02 -9.04
C SER A 226 11.93 -3.27 -9.56
N LEU A 227 12.95 -3.28 -8.69
CA LEU A 227 14.35 -3.48 -9.07
C LEU A 227 14.66 -4.94 -9.36
N ASP A 228 15.53 -5.24 -10.31
CA ASP A 228 16.05 -6.61 -10.45
C ASP A 228 17.00 -7.00 -9.30
N GLU A 229 17.49 -8.25 -9.32
CA GLU A 229 18.29 -8.82 -8.24
C GLU A 229 19.65 -8.10 -8.09
N GLU A 230 20.30 -7.77 -9.21
CA GLU A 230 21.62 -7.15 -9.23
C GLU A 230 21.53 -5.72 -8.69
N GLN A 231 20.54 -4.97 -9.18
CA GLN A 231 20.26 -3.60 -8.75
C GLN A 231 19.90 -3.54 -7.27
N LEU A 232 19.06 -4.45 -6.79
CA LEU A 232 18.67 -4.48 -5.38
C LEU A 232 19.85 -4.86 -4.49
N THR A 233 20.66 -5.84 -4.89
CA THR A 233 21.87 -6.22 -4.13
C THR A 233 22.82 -5.04 -3.97
N LEU A 234 23.02 -4.26 -5.04
CA LEU A 234 23.83 -3.05 -5.02
C LEU A 234 23.31 -2.04 -3.99
N ILE A 235 21.99 -1.80 -3.95
CA ILE A 235 21.38 -0.88 -2.98
C ILE A 235 21.48 -1.40 -1.55
N LEU A 236 21.20 -2.69 -1.32
CA LEU A 236 21.29 -3.30 0.00
C LEU A 236 22.72 -3.21 0.57
N ASN A 237 23.74 -3.36 -0.27
CA ASN A 237 25.14 -3.21 0.13
C ASN A 237 25.49 -1.78 0.57
N VAL A 238 24.84 -0.77 0.00
CA VAL A 238 25.00 0.63 0.44
C VAL A 238 24.17 0.89 1.69
N MET A 239 22.89 0.52 1.69
CA MET A 239 21.98 0.69 2.83
C MET A 239 22.50 0.05 4.12
N SER A 240 23.14 -1.13 4.01
CA SER A 240 23.67 -1.86 5.17
C SER A 240 24.90 -1.24 5.81
N GLN A 241 25.49 -0.20 5.21
CA GLN A 241 26.56 0.59 5.83
C GLN A 241 26.02 1.56 6.88
N ASP A 242 24.74 1.90 6.83
CA ASP A 242 24.06 2.70 7.82
C ASP A 242 23.34 1.81 8.84
N ASP A 243 23.86 1.80 10.07
CA ASP A 243 23.31 1.01 11.16
C ASP A 243 21.87 1.41 11.53
N THR A 244 21.45 2.64 11.24
CA THR A 244 20.08 3.12 11.49
C THR A 244 19.06 2.47 10.55
N LEU A 245 19.48 2.06 9.35
CA LEU A 245 18.62 1.46 8.32
C LEU A 245 18.52 -0.07 8.42
N ARG A 246 19.17 -0.69 9.41
CA ARG A 246 19.28 -2.14 9.55
C ARG A 246 17.94 -2.88 9.54
N ALA A 247 16.94 -2.36 10.25
CA ALA A 247 15.59 -2.94 10.24
C ALA A 247 14.93 -2.82 8.85
N LYS A 248 15.11 -1.67 8.19
CA LYS A 248 14.58 -1.43 6.85
C LYS A 248 15.25 -2.31 5.80
N VAL A 249 16.56 -2.56 5.91
CA VAL A 249 17.29 -3.51 5.04
C VAL A 249 16.65 -4.90 5.09
N ILE A 250 16.29 -5.39 6.28
CA ILE A 250 15.62 -6.68 6.47
C ILE A 250 14.21 -6.67 5.85
N GLU A 251 13.46 -5.60 6.06
CA GLU A 251 12.13 -5.43 5.49
C GLU A 251 12.16 -5.43 3.95
N VAL A 252 13.08 -4.66 3.37
CA VAL A 252 13.32 -4.54 1.93
C VAL A 252 13.68 -5.89 1.30
N MET A 253 14.53 -6.68 1.97
CA MET A 253 14.81 -8.07 1.54
C MET A 253 13.52 -8.89 1.47
N GLY A 254 12.66 -8.81 2.49
CA GLY A 254 11.36 -9.48 2.52
C GLY A 254 10.41 -9.01 1.41
N TYR A 255 10.24 -7.70 1.27
CA TYR A 255 9.31 -7.09 0.31
C TYR A 255 9.73 -7.34 -1.13
N SER A 256 11.02 -7.48 -1.39
CA SER A 256 11.53 -7.85 -2.71
C SER A 256 11.08 -9.25 -3.15
N GLY A 257 10.80 -10.15 -2.22
CA GLY A 257 10.43 -11.52 -2.53
C GLY A 257 11.58 -12.40 -3.07
N PHE A 258 12.81 -11.89 -3.21
CA PHE A 258 13.91 -12.71 -3.76
C PHE A 258 14.28 -13.84 -2.81
N ILE A 259 14.19 -15.08 -3.31
CA ILE A 259 14.46 -16.28 -2.49
C ILE A 259 15.92 -16.36 -2.03
N LYS A 260 16.84 -15.73 -2.76
CA LYS A 260 18.26 -15.68 -2.42
C LYS A 260 18.55 -14.92 -1.13
N PHE A 261 17.61 -14.08 -0.66
CA PHE A 261 17.76 -13.40 0.63
C PHE A 261 17.35 -14.26 1.83
N VAL A 262 16.70 -15.42 1.62
CA VAL A 262 16.26 -16.29 2.73
C VAL A 262 17.42 -16.68 3.68
N PRO A 263 18.61 -17.09 3.21
CA PRO A 263 19.73 -17.35 4.11
C PRO A 263 20.17 -16.13 4.92
N PHE A 264 20.17 -14.94 4.31
CA PHE A 264 20.56 -13.70 4.98
C PHE A 264 19.55 -13.34 6.07
N LEU A 265 18.25 -13.44 5.75
CA LEU A 265 17.16 -13.25 6.70
C LEU A 265 17.19 -14.28 7.82
N ALA A 266 17.45 -15.56 7.53
CA ALA A 266 17.58 -16.59 8.55
C ALA A 266 18.77 -16.32 9.49
N LYS A 267 19.90 -15.82 8.96
CA LYS A 267 21.03 -15.38 9.77
C LYS A 267 20.71 -14.13 10.60
N ALA A 268 20.00 -13.16 10.03
CA ALA A 268 19.52 -11.98 10.76
C ALA A 268 18.57 -12.39 11.90
N MET A 269 17.75 -13.41 11.71
CA MET A 269 16.83 -13.92 12.72
C MET A 269 17.54 -14.43 13.98
N GLN A 270 18.82 -14.84 13.88
CA GLN A 270 19.66 -15.25 15.01
C GLN A 270 20.08 -14.09 15.92
N GLN A 271 19.99 -12.85 15.43
CA GLN A 271 20.37 -11.67 16.20
C GLN A 271 19.15 -11.18 16.99
N PRO A 272 19.23 -11.08 18.34
CA PRO A 272 18.06 -10.74 19.16
C PRO A 272 17.37 -9.43 18.78
N SER A 273 18.13 -8.42 18.34
CA SER A 273 17.60 -7.13 17.91
C SER A 273 16.89 -7.16 16.55
N GLN A 274 17.03 -8.24 15.79
CA GLN A 274 16.52 -8.37 14.42
C GLN A 274 15.54 -9.53 14.25
N THR A 275 15.41 -10.40 15.26
CA THR A 275 14.65 -11.65 15.18
C THR A 275 13.25 -11.47 14.59
N MET A 276 12.47 -10.53 15.11
CA MET A 276 11.08 -10.33 14.69
C MET A 276 10.97 -9.75 13.27
N ALA A 277 11.81 -8.76 12.94
CA ALA A 277 11.83 -8.18 11.59
C ALA A 277 12.21 -9.24 10.55
N ALA A 278 13.25 -10.02 10.84
CA ALA A 278 13.73 -11.08 9.96
C ALA A 278 12.71 -12.22 9.83
N PHE A 279 12.06 -12.60 10.92
CA PHE A 279 10.96 -13.57 10.88
C PHE A 279 9.80 -13.08 10.01
N ASN A 280 9.36 -11.83 10.16
CA ASN A 280 8.29 -11.25 9.34
C ASN A 280 8.68 -11.23 7.85
N ALA A 281 9.91 -10.84 7.53
CA ALA A 281 10.43 -10.87 6.16
C ALA A 281 10.47 -12.30 5.58
N LEU A 282 10.91 -13.29 6.37
CA LEU A 282 10.84 -14.70 5.99
C LEU A 282 9.40 -15.17 5.80
N LYS A 283 8.47 -14.73 6.66
CA LYS A 283 7.05 -15.10 6.57
C LYS A 283 6.44 -14.52 5.30
N ILE A 284 6.78 -13.30 4.90
CA ILE A 284 6.35 -12.69 3.62
C ILE A 284 6.77 -13.55 2.43
N ILE A 285 8.02 -14.02 2.40
CA ILE A 285 8.54 -14.81 1.28
C ILE A 285 7.98 -16.24 1.29
N LEU A 286 8.11 -16.94 2.42
CA LEU A 286 7.89 -18.38 2.52
C LEU A 286 6.47 -18.75 2.93
N GLY A 287 5.74 -17.88 3.64
CA GLY A 287 4.37 -18.12 4.07
C GLY A 287 4.21 -19.44 4.84
N PRO A 288 3.35 -20.36 4.39
CA PRO A 288 3.20 -21.70 4.96
C PRO A 288 4.45 -22.57 4.86
N LEU A 289 5.34 -22.35 3.88
CA LEU A 289 6.56 -23.17 3.72
C LEU A 289 7.50 -23.04 4.92
N LEU A 290 7.42 -21.94 5.65
CA LEU A 290 8.19 -21.74 6.88
C LEU A 290 7.87 -22.81 7.94
N GLU A 291 6.69 -23.44 7.88
CA GLU A 291 6.28 -24.53 8.79
C GLU A 291 7.15 -25.78 8.66
N GLN A 292 7.81 -25.99 7.52
CA GLN A 292 8.75 -27.09 7.32
C GLN A 292 10.01 -26.95 8.20
N ALA A 293 10.31 -25.73 8.65
CA ALA A 293 11.45 -25.43 9.52
C ALA A 293 11.02 -25.04 10.94
N ILE A 294 9.93 -24.29 11.08
CA ILE A 294 9.46 -23.71 12.36
C ILE A 294 7.99 -24.07 12.54
N SER A 295 7.61 -24.87 13.53
CA SER A 295 6.19 -25.21 13.72
C SER A 295 5.33 -23.99 14.03
N LEU A 296 4.06 -24.03 13.63
CA LEU A 296 3.11 -22.93 13.84
C LEU A 296 3.02 -22.50 15.31
N GLN A 297 3.08 -23.45 16.26
CA GLN A 297 3.07 -23.17 17.69
C GLN A 297 4.12 -22.14 18.11
N TRP A 298 5.35 -22.25 17.60
CA TRP A 298 6.43 -21.31 17.93
C TRP A 298 6.35 -20.03 17.11
N GLN A 299 5.77 -20.12 15.91
CA GLN A 299 5.49 -18.93 15.11
C GLN A 299 4.43 -18.06 15.77
N SER A 300 3.46 -18.62 16.49
CA SER A 300 2.33 -17.90 17.10
C SER A 300 2.46 -17.73 18.63
N GLU A 301 3.68 -17.87 19.19
CA GLU A 301 3.87 -17.71 20.62
C GLU A 301 3.51 -16.27 21.05
N SER A 302 2.67 -16.17 22.07
CA SER A 302 2.12 -14.93 22.59
C SER A 302 3.17 -14.09 23.34
N ASP A 303 4.09 -14.75 24.03
CA ASP A 303 5.21 -14.10 24.71
C ASP A 303 6.30 -13.75 23.70
N LEU A 304 6.47 -12.46 23.41
CA LEU A 304 7.43 -11.98 22.41
C LEU A 304 8.89 -12.35 22.74
N GLY A 305 9.25 -12.44 24.02
CA GLY A 305 10.59 -12.82 24.45
C GLY A 305 10.85 -14.28 24.14
N LYS A 306 9.95 -15.17 24.57
CA LYS A 306 10.03 -16.61 24.28
C LYS A 306 9.96 -16.89 22.79
N ARG A 307 9.05 -16.21 22.08
CA ARG A 307 8.95 -16.30 20.62
C ARG A 307 10.29 -15.96 19.98
N GLY A 308 10.93 -14.87 20.41
CA GLY A 308 12.26 -14.48 19.94
C GLY A 308 13.31 -15.58 20.13
N GLU A 309 13.40 -16.17 21.33
CA GLU A 309 14.33 -17.26 21.62
C GLU A 309 14.10 -18.50 20.75
N TYR A 310 12.84 -18.93 20.59
CA TYR A 310 12.50 -20.06 19.72
C TYR A 310 12.84 -19.77 18.26
N LEU A 311 12.48 -18.58 17.75
CA LEU A 311 12.77 -18.19 16.38
C LEU A 311 14.28 -18.17 16.10
N GLN A 312 15.08 -17.66 17.04
CA GLN A 312 16.55 -17.72 16.94
C GLN A 312 17.05 -19.16 16.85
N PHE A 313 16.57 -20.07 17.70
CA PHE A 313 16.94 -21.48 17.64
C PHE A 313 16.54 -22.14 16.31
N TYR A 314 15.30 -21.93 15.86
CA TYR A 314 14.78 -22.55 14.65
C TYR A 314 15.36 -21.94 13.36
N SER A 315 15.89 -20.72 13.41
CA SER A 315 16.61 -20.11 12.28
C SER A 315 17.81 -20.95 11.82
N ALA A 316 18.54 -21.58 12.75
CA ALA A 316 19.67 -22.43 12.43
C ALA A 316 19.22 -23.70 11.68
N LYS A 317 18.06 -24.24 12.06
CA LYS A 317 17.43 -25.38 11.34
C LYS A 317 16.96 -24.98 9.95
N LEU A 318 16.42 -23.76 9.79
CA LEU A 318 16.05 -23.24 8.49
C LEU A 318 17.28 -23.13 7.58
N LEU A 319 18.39 -22.57 8.07
CA LEU A 319 19.64 -22.46 7.32
C LEU A 319 20.19 -23.82 6.85
N ASP A 320 20.21 -24.80 7.75
CA ASP A 320 20.67 -26.16 7.46
C ASP A 320 19.81 -26.85 6.38
N ARG A 321 18.49 -26.66 6.44
CA ARG A 321 17.53 -27.26 5.50
C ARG A 321 17.35 -26.47 4.21
N TRP A 322 17.71 -25.20 4.19
CA TRP A 322 17.42 -24.31 3.06
C TRP A 322 17.95 -24.82 1.71
N PRO A 323 19.17 -25.39 1.59
CA PRO A 323 19.63 -25.94 0.32
C PRO A 323 18.68 -26.99 -0.27
N ALA A 324 18.15 -27.89 0.57
CA ALA A 324 17.20 -28.91 0.14
C ALA A 324 15.83 -28.32 -0.20
N ILE A 325 15.35 -27.36 0.60
CA ILE A 325 14.10 -26.63 0.33
C ILE A 325 14.23 -25.87 -1.00
N ALA A 326 15.28 -25.07 -1.18
CA ALA A 326 15.53 -24.28 -2.37
C ALA A 326 15.64 -25.16 -3.63
N LEU A 327 16.30 -26.32 -3.55
CA LEU A 327 16.35 -27.30 -4.64
C LEU A 327 14.96 -27.79 -5.05
N ASN A 328 14.08 -28.10 -4.09
CA ASN A 328 12.74 -28.59 -4.39
C ASN A 328 11.88 -27.57 -5.13
N TYR A 329 12.05 -26.28 -4.85
CA TYR A 329 11.26 -25.21 -5.47
C TYR A 329 11.92 -24.63 -6.71
N ASN A 330 13.25 -24.62 -6.79
CA ASN A 330 13.99 -23.98 -7.86
C ASN A 330 14.81 -24.98 -8.70
N GLN A 331 14.21 -26.14 -9.00
CA GLN A 331 14.88 -27.26 -9.70
C GLN A 331 15.52 -26.82 -11.03
N ASN A 332 14.95 -25.82 -11.71
CA ASN A 332 15.44 -25.30 -12.98
C ASN A 332 16.07 -23.89 -12.90
N ASN A 333 16.35 -23.38 -11.69
CA ASN A 333 16.81 -22.00 -11.47
C ASN A 333 15.89 -20.91 -12.08
N THR A 334 14.61 -21.21 -12.28
CA THR A 334 13.64 -20.29 -12.90
C THR A 334 12.98 -19.35 -11.90
N ILE A 335 12.81 -19.77 -10.64
CA ILE A 335 12.10 -18.99 -9.63
C ILE A 335 13.09 -18.03 -8.98
N SER A 336 13.00 -16.75 -9.33
CA SER A 336 13.77 -15.69 -8.67
C SER A 336 13.04 -15.13 -7.44
N ARG A 337 11.71 -15.05 -7.49
CA ARG A 337 10.89 -14.42 -6.45
C ARG A 337 9.73 -15.27 -5.98
N MET A 338 9.44 -15.15 -4.69
CA MET A 338 8.39 -15.86 -4.01
C MET A 338 7.70 -14.95 -3.00
N LEU A 339 6.38 -15.09 -2.89
CA LEU A 339 5.57 -14.50 -1.82
C LEU A 339 4.62 -15.57 -1.31
N ASN A 340 4.48 -15.65 0.01
CA ASN A 340 3.65 -16.66 0.68
C ASN A 340 3.93 -18.10 0.19
N GLY A 341 5.17 -18.42 -0.18
CA GLY A 341 5.55 -19.74 -0.67
C GLY A 341 5.23 -20.02 -2.15
N VAL A 342 4.73 -19.02 -2.89
CA VAL A 342 4.33 -19.15 -4.30
C VAL A 342 5.18 -18.23 -5.17
N GLU A 343 5.60 -18.69 -6.35
CA GLU A 343 6.32 -17.85 -7.32
C GLU A 343 5.52 -16.59 -7.65
N VAL A 344 6.20 -15.45 -7.80
CA VAL A 344 5.56 -14.18 -8.20
C VAL A 344 5.53 -14.03 -9.71
N ASN A 345 4.37 -14.26 -10.32
CA ASN A 345 4.11 -14.07 -11.74
C ASN A 345 2.66 -13.60 -11.98
N GLU A 346 2.28 -13.34 -13.23
CA GLU A 346 0.94 -12.82 -13.56
C GLU A 346 -0.19 -13.77 -13.16
N SER A 347 0.03 -15.09 -13.22
CA SER A 347 -1.01 -16.07 -12.91
C SER A 347 -1.20 -16.32 -11.41
N SER A 348 -0.14 -16.14 -10.61
CA SER A 348 -0.19 -16.34 -9.15
C SER A 348 -0.60 -15.10 -8.36
N ILE A 349 -0.44 -13.89 -8.93
CA ILE A 349 -0.66 -12.65 -8.19
C ILE A 349 -2.11 -12.49 -7.74
N GLU A 350 -3.09 -12.93 -8.55
CA GLU A 350 -4.51 -12.89 -8.19
C GLU A 350 -4.84 -13.81 -7.01
N PHE A 351 -4.24 -15.00 -6.99
CA PHE A 351 -4.33 -15.90 -5.83
C PHE A 351 -3.76 -15.23 -4.57
N LEU A 352 -2.58 -14.61 -4.68
CA LEU A 352 -1.96 -13.91 -3.56
C LEU A 352 -2.85 -12.77 -3.03
N LEU A 353 -3.48 -12.00 -3.91
CA LEU A 353 -4.34 -10.88 -3.55
C LEU A 353 -5.66 -11.28 -2.89
N THR A 354 -6.16 -12.50 -3.15
CA THR A 354 -7.50 -12.92 -2.71
C THR A 354 -7.49 -13.98 -1.61
N GLN A 355 -6.46 -14.83 -1.55
CA GLN A 355 -6.44 -16.03 -0.70
C GLN A 355 -5.43 -15.97 0.46
N THR A 356 -4.65 -14.88 0.59
CA THR A 356 -3.61 -14.77 1.62
C THR A 356 -3.95 -13.73 2.69
N SER A 357 -3.21 -13.72 3.80
CA SER A 357 -3.40 -12.72 4.87
C SER A 357 -3.26 -11.29 4.34
N PRO A 358 -3.90 -10.28 4.95
CA PRO A 358 -3.81 -8.89 4.51
C PRO A 358 -2.38 -8.35 4.34
N VAL A 359 -1.44 -8.78 5.18
CA VAL A 359 -0.02 -8.39 5.06
C VAL A 359 0.58 -8.87 3.73
N HIS A 360 0.36 -10.15 3.38
CA HIS A 360 0.77 -10.70 2.09
C HIS A 360 0.06 -10.02 0.91
N GLN A 361 -1.23 -9.69 1.05
CA GLN A 361 -1.97 -8.96 0.01
C GLN A 361 -1.35 -7.59 -0.26
N LYS A 362 -0.96 -6.84 0.78
CA LYS A 362 -0.26 -5.54 0.63
C LYS A 362 1.01 -5.68 -0.20
N ILE A 363 1.84 -6.69 0.09
CA ILE A 363 3.09 -6.90 -0.66
C ILE A 363 2.80 -7.41 -2.08
N ALA A 364 1.80 -8.29 -2.24
CA ALA A 364 1.36 -8.75 -3.56
C ALA A 364 0.89 -7.59 -4.45
N GLN A 365 0.23 -6.56 -3.90
CA GLN A 365 -0.13 -5.36 -4.67
C GLN A 365 1.10 -4.64 -5.23
N LEU A 366 2.18 -4.48 -4.45
CA LEU A 366 3.44 -3.89 -4.94
C LEU A 366 4.00 -4.66 -6.14
N HIS A 367 3.95 -6.00 -6.07
CA HIS A 367 4.41 -6.87 -7.15
C HIS A 367 3.45 -6.89 -8.34
N GLN A 368 2.14 -6.76 -8.11
CA GLN A 368 1.16 -6.59 -9.18
C GLN A 368 1.50 -5.35 -10.02
N TYR A 369 1.81 -4.22 -9.37
CA TYR A 369 2.19 -2.99 -10.06
C TYR A 369 3.47 -3.13 -10.87
N ARG A 370 4.43 -3.93 -10.41
CA ARG A 370 5.63 -4.28 -11.19
C ARG A 370 5.26 -5.06 -12.45
N LEU A 371 4.39 -6.07 -12.31
CA LEU A 371 4.01 -6.97 -13.40
C LEU A 371 3.15 -6.28 -14.48
N HIS A 372 2.21 -5.41 -14.08
CA HIS A 372 1.26 -4.76 -15.00
C HIS A 372 1.80 -3.47 -15.64
N GLY A 373 3.12 -3.25 -15.61
CA GLY A 373 3.74 -2.07 -16.21
C GLY A 373 3.46 -1.98 -17.70
N THR A 374 2.58 -1.07 -18.11
CA THR A 374 2.25 -0.83 -19.52
C THR A 374 2.67 0.59 -19.91
N ILE A 375 3.31 0.72 -21.08
CA ILE A 375 3.54 2.04 -21.66
C ILE A 375 2.18 2.59 -22.09
N SER A 376 1.71 3.64 -21.43
CA SER A 376 0.44 4.24 -21.81
C SER A 376 0.64 5.05 -23.10
N ASN A 377 0.15 4.52 -24.23
CA ASN A 377 -0.01 5.28 -25.47
C ASN A 377 -1.15 6.30 -25.37
N ALA A 378 -2.01 6.20 -24.35
CA ALA A 378 -3.28 6.93 -24.25
C ALA A 378 -3.16 8.35 -23.66
N ILE A 379 -1.99 8.76 -23.17
CA ILE A 379 -1.81 10.10 -22.58
C ILE A 379 -1.22 11.10 -23.59
N ALA A 380 -0.92 10.65 -24.81
CA ALA A 380 -0.36 11.48 -25.86
C ALA A 380 -1.36 12.44 -26.53
N SER A 381 -2.67 12.39 -26.23
CA SER A 381 -3.69 13.05 -27.07
C SER A 381 -4.31 14.34 -26.53
N THR A 382 -3.82 14.93 -25.42
CA THR A 382 -4.41 16.19 -24.90
C THR A 382 -3.54 17.44 -25.09
N ALA A 383 -2.32 17.30 -25.63
CA ALA A 383 -1.52 18.45 -26.06
C ALA A 383 -1.82 18.88 -27.51
N ASP A 384 -2.35 17.99 -28.36
CA ASP A 384 -2.49 18.23 -29.80
C ASP A 384 -3.87 18.74 -30.27
N SER A 385 -4.86 18.92 -29.40
CA SER A 385 -6.19 19.42 -29.81
C SER A 385 -6.39 20.93 -29.72
N LYS A 386 -5.34 21.73 -29.45
CA LYS A 386 -5.40 23.20 -29.51
C LYS A 386 -4.62 23.84 -30.66
N LEU A 387 -4.13 23.05 -31.62
CA LEU A 387 -3.44 23.55 -32.81
C LEU A 387 -3.93 22.85 -34.10
N ALA A 388 -5.25 22.72 -34.28
CA ALA A 388 -5.86 22.53 -35.61
C ALA A 388 -7.39 22.67 -35.55
N SER A 389 -7.87 23.92 -35.42
CA SER A 389 -9.09 24.50 -36.05
C SER A 389 -9.68 25.62 -35.19
#